data_AF-A0A1Y2G1V8-F1
#
_entry.id   AF-A0A1Y2G1V8-F1
#
_cell.length_a   1.000
_cell.length_b   1.000
_cell.length_c   1.000
_cell.angle_alpha   90.00
_cell.angle_beta   90.00
_cell.angle_gamma   90.00
#
_symmetry.space_group_name_H-M   'P 1'
#
loop_
_entity.id
_entity.type
_entity.pdbx_description
1 polymer ?
#
loop_
_entity_poly.entity_id
_entity_poly.type
_entity_poly.pdbx_seq_one_letter_code
_entity_poly.pdbx_strand_id
1 'polypeptide(L)'
;MDTQPPTFDTTLASHLFPQLVQLIQAASLQKPTAEDPEARVAKVEVGKQASHLRSALAALRTQAAALPAGEMSLDDQAWLIEQLEERLETKKTELSSLAKLIPSDSGAEGANQIAMEMD
;
A
#
# COMPACT_ATOMS: atom_id res chain seq x y z
N MET A 1 -5.31 -14.68 10.20
CA MET A 1 -5.16 -14.69 8.73
C MET A 1 -5.04 -13.24 8.32
N ASP A 2 -3.81 -12.72 8.33
CA ASP A 2 -3.51 -11.34 7.94
C ASP A 2 -3.71 -11.20 6.43
N THR A 3 -4.89 -10.74 6.02
CA THR A 3 -5.14 -10.35 4.63
C THR A 3 -4.51 -8.99 4.42
N GLN A 4 -3.21 -8.97 4.13
CA GLN A 4 -2.51 -7.78 3.69
C GLN A 4 -3.28 -7.19 2.50
N PRO A 5 -3.67 -5.90 2.54
CA PRO A 5 -4.42 -5.30 1.44
C PRO A 5 -3.59 -5.36 0.16
N PRO A 6 -4.22 -5.56 -1.01
CA PRO A 6 -3.51 -5.62 -2.28
C PRO A 6 -2.75 -4.30 -2.50
N THR A 7 -1.43 -4.38 -2.54
CA THR A 7 -0.56 -3.22 -2.82
C THR A 7 -0.64 -2.86 -4.30
N PHE A 8 -0.52 -1.58 -4.62
CA PHE A 8 -0.50 -1.11 -6.01
C PHE A 8 0.76 -1.60 -6.73
N ASP A 9 0.59 -2.31 -7.85
CA ASP A 9 1.68 -2.88 -8.63
C ASP A 9 2.23 -1.84 -9.62
N THR A 10 3.22 -1.08 -9.16
CA THR A 10 3.90 -0.06 -9.96
C THR A 10 4.60 -0.64 -11.20
N THR A 11 5.10 -1.87 -11.11
CA THR A 11 5.80 -2.51 -12.23
C THR A 11 4.84 -2.85 -13.36
N LEU A 12 3.68 -3.43 -13.02
CA LEU A 12 2.60 -3.71 -13.96
C LEU A 12 2.06 -2.41 -14.59
N ALA A 13 1.87 -1.37 -13.79
CA ALA A 13 1.41 -0.06 -14.28
C ALA A 13 2.38 0.54 -15.31
N SER A 14 3.70 0.45 -15.06
CA SER A 14 4.72 1.00 -15.94
C SER A 14 4.83 0.27 -17.29
N HIS A 15 4.51 -1.02 -17.33
CA HIS A 15 4.60 -1.85 -18.54
C HIS A 15 3.32 -1.88 -19.38
N LEU A 16 2.18 -1.43 -18.83
CA LEU A 16 0.88 -1.43 -19.50
C LEU A 16 0.86 -0.59 -20.78
N PHE A 17 1.40 0.63 -20.72
CA PHE A 17 1.41 1.53 -21.88
C PHE A 17 2.30 1.00 -23.02
N PRO A 18 3.55 0.57 -22.78
CA PRO A 18 4.35 -0.11 -23.80
C PRO A 18 3.66 -1.33 -24.42
N GLN A 19 3.00 -2.16 -23.61
CA GLN A 19 2.28 -3.35 -24.10
C GLN A 19 1.07 -2.99 -24.97
N LEU A 20 0.31 -1.94 -24.61
CA LEU A 20 -0.77 -1.40 -25.44
C LEU A 20 -0.26 -0.93 -26.81
N VAL A 21 0.86 -0.20 -26.83
CA VAL A 21 1.46 0.29 -28.07
C VAL A 21 1.90 -0.88 -28.96
N GLN A 22 2.54 -1.90 -28.39
CA GLN A 22 2.94 -3.11 -29.11
C GLN A 22 1.74 -3.85 -29.70
N LEU A 23 0.64 -3.96 -28.93
CA LEU A 23 -0.58 -4.60 -29.39
C LEU A 23 -1.21 -3.83 -30.57
N ILE A 24 -1.25 -2.50 -30.51
CA ILE A 24 -1.77 -1.65 -31.59
C ILE A 24 -0.91 -1.79 -32.85
N GLN A 25 0.42 -1.82 -32.70
CA GLN A 25 1.35 -2.02 -33.82
C GLN A 25 1.16 -3.41 -34.44
N ALA A 26 1.08 -4.47 -33.62
CA ALA A 26 0.86 -5.83 -34.08
C ALA A 26 -0.49 -5.99 -34.80
N ALA A 27 -1.54 -5.34 -34.30
CA ALA A 27 -2.86 -5.33 -34.94
C ALA A 27 -2.90 -4.50 -36.24
N SER A 28 -2.10 -3.44 -36.34
CA SER A 28 -2.05 -2.56 -37.52
C SER A 28 -1.24 -3.16 -38.68
N LEU A 29 -0.24 -3.98 -38.38
CA LEU A 29 0.60 -4.67 -39.36
C LEU A 29 -0.11 -5.88 -40.00
N GLN A 30 -1.15 -6.41 -39.35
CA GLN A 30 -1.94 -7.53 -39.86
C GLN A 30 -3.13 -7.03 -40.67
N LYS A 31 -2.92 -6.76 -41.96
CA LYS A 31 -4.02 -6.74 -42.94
C LYS A 31 -4.28 -8.20 -43.35
N PRO A 32 -5.35 -8.87 -42.89
CA PRO A 32 -5.47 -10.30 -43.08
C PRO A 32 -6.00 -10.62 -44.49
N THR A 33 -5.22 -11.33 -45.29
CA THR A 33 -5.76 -12.24 -46.30
C THR A 33 -6.19 -13.51 -45.57
N ALA A 34 -7.49 -13.82 -45.61
CA ALA A 34 -8.16 -14.82 -44.75
C ALA A 34 -7.72 -16.29 -44.94
N GLU A 35 -6.79 -16.56 -45.86
CA GLU A 35 -6.37 -17.90 -46.28
C GLU A 35 -5.06 -18.37 -45.66
N ASP A 36 -4.33 -17.51 -44.94
CA ASP A 36 -3.03 -17.88 -44.38
C ASP A 36 -3.16 -18.48 -42.96
N PRO A 37 -2.72 -19.74 -42.72
CA PRO A 37 -2.71 -20.33 -41.38
C PRO A 37 -1.88 -19.53 -40.37
N GLU A 38 -0.82 -18.84 -40.82
CA GLU A 38 0.02 -18.01 -39.94
C GLU A 38 -0.74 -16.76 -39.46
N ALA A 39 -1.58 -16.16 -40.30
CA ALA A 39 -2.43 -15.03 -39.92
C ALA A 39 -3.49 -15.41 -38.88
N ARG A 40 -3.96 -16.67 -38.87
CA ARG A 40 -4.89 -17.17 -37.85
C ARG A 40 -4.22 -17.36 -36.50
N VAL A 41 -3.00 -17.91 -36.48
CA VAL A 41 -2.20 -18.06 -35.26
C VAL A 41 -1.88 -16.68 -34.66
N ALA A 42 -1.47 -15.73 -35.50
CA ALA A 42 -1.12 -14.40 -35.05
C ALA A 42 -2.35 -13.63 -34.49
N LYS A 43 -3.54 -13.83 -35.06
CA LYS A 43 -4.79 -13.28 -34.50
C LYS A 43 -5.16 -13.87 -33.14
N VAL A 44 -4.94 -15.17 -32.93
CA VAL A 44 -5.16 -15.83 -31.64
C VAL A 44 -4.19 -15.27 -30.59
N GLU A 45 -2.93 -15.04 -30.96
CA GLU A 45 -1.93 -14.49 -30.05
C GLU A 45 -2.22 -13.05 -29.65
N VAL A 46 -2.60 -12.19 -30.61
CA VAL A 46 -3.08 -10.83 -30.34
C VAL A 46 -4.31 -10.85 -29.42
N GLY A 47 -5.23 -11.81 -29.61
CA GLY A 47 -6.39 -12.00 -28.74
C GLY A 47 -6.01 -12.34 -27.29
N LYS A 48 -5.01 -13.22 -27.10
CA LYS A 48 -4.49 -13.57 -25.77
C LYS A 48 -3.82 -12.37 -25.09
N GLN A 49 -2.98 -11.64 -25.82
CA GLN A 49 -2.32 -10.43 -25.32
C GLN A 49 -3.33 -9.37 -24.92
N ALA A 50 -4.36 -9.14 -25.73
CA ALA A 50 -5.45 -8.22 -25.41
C ALA A 50 -6.24 -8.66 -24.16
N SER A 51 -6.49 -9.96 -23.99
CA SER A 51 -7.16 -10.50 -22.81
C SER A 51 -6.31 -10.30 -21.55
N HIS A 52 -5.01 -10.59 -21.62
CA HIS A 52 -4.09 -10.41 -20.50
C HIS A 52 -4.04 -8.94 -20.04
N LEU A 53 -3.96 -8.03 -21.01
CA LEU A 53 -3.94 -6.59 -20.77
C LEU A 53 -5.20 -6.07 -20.09
N ARG A 54 -6.38 -6.58 -20.49
CA ARG A 54 -7.65 -6.24 -19.83
C ARG A 54 -7.68 -6.71 -18.38
N SER A 55 -7.21 -7.93 -18.12
CA SER A 55 -7.13 -8.46 -16.76
C SER A 55 -6.15 -7.65 -15.90
N ALA A 56 -4.98 -7.30 -16.44
CA ALA A 56 -4.00 -6.44 -15.77
C ALA A 56 -4.57 -5.06 -15.43
N LEU A 57 -5.29 -4.43 -16.37
CA LEU A 57 -5.93 -3.13 -16.16
C LEU A 57 -7.06 -3.20 -15.12
N ALA A 58 -7.86 -4.27 -15.13
CA ALA A 58 -8.89 -4.49 -14.11
C ALA A 58 -8.27 -4.64 -12.71
N ALA A 59 -7.18 -5.41 -12.59
CA ALA A 59 -6.46 -5.56 -11.32
C ALA A 59 -5.90 -4.22 -10.81
N LEU A 60 -5.28 -3.43 -11.68
CA LEU A 60 -4.75 -2.11 -11.33
C LEU A 60 -5.84 -1.12 -10.93
N ARG A 61 -7.01 -1.17 -11.59
CA ARG A 61 -8.15 -0.33 -11.21
C ARG A 61 -8.66 -0.68 -9.81
N THR A 62 -8.74 -1.97 -9.48
CA THR A 62 -9.11 -2.41 -8.13
C THR A 62 -8.08 -2.00 -7.09
N GLN A 63 -6.78 -2.12 -7.40
CA GLN A 63 -5.71 -1.67 -6.52
C GLN A 63 -5.73 -0.16 -6.31
N ALA A 64 -5.96 0.62 -7.38
CA ALA A 64 -6.06 2.07 -7.30
C ALA A 64 -7.22 2.53 -6.43
N ALA A 65 -8.39 1.90 -6.57
CA ALA A 65 -9.55 2.17 -5.71
C ALA A 65 -9.35 1.75 -4.24
N ALA A 66 -8.41 0.84 -3.98
CA ALA A 66 -8.07 0.37 -2.64
C ALA A 66 -6.91 1.15 -2.00
N LEU A 67 -6.30 2.12 -2.70
CA LEU A 67 -5.21 2.94 -2.17
C LEU A 67 -5.71 3.78 -0.98
N PRO A 68 -5.11 3.65 0.22
CA PRO A 68 -5.41 4.52 1.33
C PRO A 68 -5.13 5.97 0.94
N ALA A 69 -6.09 6.87 1.22
CA ALA A 69 -6.01 8.27 0.84
C ALA A 69 -5.77 8.52 -0.67
N GLY A 70 -6.08 7.55 -1.55
CA GLY A 70 -5.88 7.69 -3.00
C GLY A 70 -6.67 8.83 -3.65
N GLU A 71 -7.75 9.28 -3.00
CA GLU A 71 -8.56 10.43 -3.43
C GLU A 71 -8.04 11.78 -2.90
N MET A 72 -7.07 11.78 -1.97
CA MET A 72 -6.50 13.02 -1.41
C MET A 72 -5.38 13.54 -2.30
N SER A 73 -5.31 14.87 -2.47
CA SER A 73 -4.14 15.51 -3.06
C SER A 73 -2.87 15.17 -2.27
N LEU A 74 -1.73 15.12 -2.94
CA LEU A 74 -0.43 14.97 -2.28
C LEU A 74 -0.18 16.12 -1.28
N ASP A 75 -0.66 17.33 -1.59
CA ASP A 75 -0.53 18.49 -0.71
C ASP A 75 -1.38 18.32 0.57
N ASP A 76 -2.59 17.79 0.44
CA ASP A 76 -3.48 17.53 1.57
C ASP A 76 -2.95 16.38 2.44
N GLN A 77 -2.36 15.36 1.81
CA GLN A 77 -1.69 14.26 2.52
C GLN A 77 -0.49 14.78 3.31
N ALA A 78 0.34 15.64 2.71
CA ALA A 78 1.49 16.24 3.38
C ALA A 78 1.07 17.11 4.57
N TRP A 79 0.05 17.97 4.38
CA TRP A 79 -0.50 18.79 5.46
C TRP A 79 -1.06 17.93 6.60
N LEU A 80 -1.79 16.86 6.29
CA LEU A 80 -2.35 15.96 7.30
C LEU A 80 -1.24 15.25 8.10
N ILE A 81 -0.17 14.82 7.43
CA ILE A 81 0.99 14.21 8.09
C ILE A 81 1.60 15.19 9.11
N GLU A 82 1.86 16.43 8.69
CA GLU A 82 2.43 17.47 9.57
C GLU A 82 1.56 17.70 10.81
N GLN A 83 0.25 17.83 10.62
CA GLN A 83 -0.70 18.01 11.73
C GLN A 83 -0.77 16.81 12.68
N LEU A 84 -0.67 15.59 12.15
CA LEU A 84 -0.64 14.37 12.96
C LEU A 84 0.66 14.26 13.77
N GLU A 85 1.79 14.64 13.19
CA GLU A 85 3.09 14.67 13.86
C GLU A 85 3.11 15.68 15.01
N GLU A 86 2.62 16.91 14.79
CA GLU A 86 2.49 17.94 15.84
C GLU A 86 1.62 17.47 17.01
N ARG A 87 0.48 16.84 16.68
CA ARG A 87 -0.45 16.33 17.69
C ARG A 87 0.14 15.16 18.46
N LEU A 88 0.89 14.30 17.80
CA LEU A 88 1.59 13.17 18.41
C LEU A 88 2.66 13.66 19.39
N GLU A 89 3.43 14.69 19.01
CA GLU A 89 4.44 15.28 19.88
C GLU A 89 3.81 15.98 21.10
N THR A 90 2.70 16.67 20.90
CA THR A 90 1.89 17.24 22.00
C THR A 90 1.43 16.13 22.96
N LYS A 91 0.93 15.00 22.43
CA LYS A 91 0.50 13.87 23.29
C LYS A 91 1.66 13.21 24.04
N LYS A 92 2.83 13.09 23.40
CA LYS A 92 4.05 12.59 24.08
C LYS A 92 4.48 13.50 25.22
N THR A 93 4.47 14.81 25.01
CA THR A 93 4.86 15.77 26.06
C THR A 93 3.85 15.79 27.21
N GLU A 94 2.55 15.70 26.92
CA GLU A 94 1.50 15.51 27.94
C GLU A 94 1.74 14.23 28.75
N LEU A 95 1.95 13.09 28.08
CA LEU A 95 2.23 11.81 28.74
C LEU A 95 3.51 11.85 29.58
N SER A 96 4.58 12.47 29.07
CA SER A 96 5.82 12.65 29.83
C SER A 96 5.60 13.50 31.08
N SER A 97 4.79 14.54 30.97
CA SER A 97 4.43 15.40 32.10
C SER A 97 3.61 14.62 33.14
N LEU A 98 2.64 13.82 32.68
CA LEU A 98 1.83 12.95 33.53
C LEU A 98 2.67 11.88 34.23
N ALA A 99 3.62 11.26 33.53
CA ALA A 99 4.55 10.29 34.11
C ALA A 99 5.44 10.90 35.21
N LYS A 100 5.82 12.18 35.10
CA LYS A 100 6.57 12.91 36.15
C LYS A 100 5.71 13.26 37.37
N LEU A 101 4.39 13.33 37.19
CA LEU A 101 3.41 13.65 38.25
C LEU A 101 2.94 12.41 39.01
N ILE A 102 3.13 11.20 38.46
CA ILE A 102 2.89 9.95 39.18
C ILE A 102 4.08 9.77 40.14
N PRO A 103 3.88 9.84 41.47
CA PRO A 103 4.95 9.49 42.40
C PRO A 103 5.32 8.04 42.15
N SER A 104 6.60 7.77 41.95
CA SER A 104 7.15 6.41 42.00
C SER A 104 7.20 5.93 43.45
N ASP A 105 6.08 6.03 44.16
CA ASP A 105 5.94 5.61 45.55
C ASP A 105 4.89 4.51 45.63
N SER A 106 5.30 3.31 45.27
CA SER A 106 4.82 2.12 45.96
C SER A 106 5.86 1.00 45.86
N GLY A 107 6.64 0.85 46.93
CA GLY A 107 7.00 -0.49 47.40
C GLY A 107 8.48 -0.86 47.53
N ALA A 108 9.36 0.02 48.05
CA ALA A 108 10.72 -0.40 48.42
C ALA A 108 11.16 -0.13 49.88
N GLU A 109 10.35 0.53 50.72
CA GLU A 109 10.75 0.90 52.09
C GLU A 109 9.79 0.40 53.19
N GLY A 110 9.33 -0.86 53.08
CA GLY A 110 8.48 -1.47 54.12
C GLY A 110 8.97 -2.82 54.67
N ALA A 111 9.94 -3.48 54.02
CA ALA A 111 10.28 -4.87 54.34
C ALA A 111 11.46 -5.04 55.32
N ASN A 112 12.19 -3.98 55.70
CA ASN A 112 13.44 -4.11 56.46
C ASN A 112 13.42 -3.55 57.90
N GLN A 113 12.24 -3.21 58.45
CA GLN A 113 12.11 -2.77 59.85
C GLN A 113 11.35 -3.74 60.76
N ILE A 114 10.78 -4.84 60.24
CA ILE A 114 10.04 -5.83 61.07
C ILE A 114 10.95 -6.98 61.54
N ALA A 115 12.19 -7.08 61.05
CA ALA A 115 13.11 -8.18 61.39
C ALA A 115 14.02 -7.92 62.61
N MET A 116 13.85 -6.82 63.36
CA MET A 116 14.74 -6.44 64.47
C MET A 116 14.02 -6.08 65.77
N GLU A 117 12.82 -6.64 66.00
CA GLU A 117 12.06 -6.46 67.25
C GLU A 117 11.48 -7.78 67.80
N MET A 118 12.10 -8.92 67.45
CA MET A 118 11.81 -10.22 68.07
C MET A 118 13.12 -11.00 68.29
N ASP A 119 13.90 -10.56 69.28
CA ASP A 119 14.87 -11.40 69.99
C ASP A 119 14.89 -10.98 71.47
#